data_AF-G3LRY1-F1
#
_entry.id   AF-G3LRY1-F1
#
_cell.length_a   1.000
_cell.length_b   1.000
_cell.length_c   1.000
_cell.angle_alpha   90.00
_cell.angle_beta   90.00
_cell.angle_gamma   90.00
#
_symmetry.space_group_name_H-M   'P 1'
#
loop_
_entity.id
_entity.type
_entity.pdbx_description
1 polymer ?
#
loop_
_entity_poly.entity_id
_entity_poly.type
_entity_poly.pdbx_seq_one_letter_code
_entity_poly.pdbx_strand_id
1 'polypeptide(L)'
;YRMWNTYDVHFYASFALVMLFPKLELSIQRDFAAAVMLHDPTKVKTLSEGQWVQRKVLGAVPHDLGINDPWFEVNGYNLHNTDRWKDLNPKFVLQVYRDVVATGDKKFAVAVWPSVYVAMAYMAQFDKDGDGMIENEGFPDQTYDTWSASGVSAYC
;
A
#
# COMPACT_ATOMS: atom_id res chain seq x y z
N TYR A 1 2.67 -17.63 -1.53
CA TYR A 1 2.30 -16.37 -0.88
C TYR A 1 1.61 -16.64 0.46
N ARG A 2 2.21 -16.25 1.60
CA ARG A 2 1.68 -16.47 2.97
C ARG A 2 1.75 -15.17 3.81
N MET A 3 1.53 -14.03 3.19
CA MET A 3 1.63 -12.73 3.86
C MET A 3 0.29 -12.32 4.46
N TRP A 4 0.34 -11.55 5.55
CA TRP A 4 -0.85 -11.06 6.23
C TRP A 4 -1.39 -9.80 5.55
N ASN A 5 -2.67 -9.84 5.17
CA ASN A 5 -3.40 -8.72 4.60
C ASN A 5 -2.70 -8.08 3.39
N THR A 6 -2.17 -8.88 2.46
CA THR A 6 -1.62 -8.38 1.18
C THR A 6 -2.57 -7.36 0.55
N TYR A 7 -2.13 -6.11 0.49
CA TYR A 7 -3.03 -4.97 0.56
C TYR A 7 -3.59 -4.56 -0.81
N ASP A 8 -2.76 -4.68 -1.83
CA ASP A 8 -3.15 -4.59 -3.23
C ASP A 8 -4.21 -5.62 -3.61
N VAL A 9 -4.22 -6.80 -2.95
CA VAL A 9 -5.25 -7.84 -3.08
C VAL A 9 -6.43 -7.62 -2.14
N HIS A 10 -6.18 -7.15 -0.91
CA HIS A 10 -7.21 -6.78 0.07
C HIS A 10 -8.19 -5.78 -0.50
N PHE A 11 -7.73 -4.87 -1.38
CA PHE A 11 -8.55 -3.95 -2.15
C PHE A 11 -9.80 -4.58 -2.77
N TYR A 12 -9.69 -5.80 -3.30
CA TYR A 12 -10.79 -6.50 -3.94
C TYR A 12 -11.62 -7.32 -2.94
N ALA A 13 -10.96 -7.96 -1.98
CA ALA A 13 -11.61 -8.92 -1.06
C ALA A 13 -12.32 -8.26 0.13
N SER A 14 -11.89 -7.06 0.55
CA SER A 14 -12.29 -6.44 1.81
C SER A 14 -13.73 -5.91 1.84
N PHE A 15 -14.44 -5.96 0.71
CA PHE A 15 -15.89 -5.72 0.68
C PHE A 15 -16.66 -6.63 1.66
N ALA A 16 -16.28 -7.90 1.77
CA ALA A 16 -16.93 -8.81 2.71
C ALA A 16 -16.73 -8.35 4.17
N LEU A 17 -15.56 -7.80 4.50
CA LEU A 17 -15.28 -7.33 5.85
C LEU A 17 -16.01 -6.03 6.16
N VAL A 18 -15.98 -5.02 5.28
CA VAL A 18 -16.68 -3.77 5.56
C VAL A 18 -18.20 -3.97 5.67
N MET A 19 -18.77 -4.89 4.86
CA MET A 19 -20.21 -5.16 4.86
C MET A 19 -20.69 -6.01 6.05
N LEU A 20 -19.88 -6.97 6.51
CA LEU A 20 -20.31 -7.96 7.52
C LEU A 20 -19.64 -7.75 8.88
N PHE A 21 -18.40 -7.29 8.90
CA PHE A 21 -17.56 -7.12 10.09
C PHE A 21 -16.83 -5.76 10.07
N PRO A 22 -17.56 -4.62 9.98
CA PRO A 22 -16.94 -3.32 9.74
C PRO A 22 -15.90 -2.92 10.79
N LYS A 23 -16.09 -3.31 12.06
CA LYS A 23 -15.09 -3.02 13.11
C LYS A 23 -13.76 -3.72 12.86
N LEU A 24 -13.78 -4.90 12.24
CA LEU A 24 -12.56 -5.63 11.87
C LEU A 24 -11.87 -4.95 10.69
N GLU A 25 -12.62 -4.57 9.64
CA GLU A 25 -12.05 -3.81 8.52
C GLU A 25 -11.40 -2.51 8.99
N LEU A 26 -12.12 -1.72 9.81
CA LEU A 26 -11.58 -0.47 10.35
C LEU A 26 -10.37 -0.70 11.28
N SER A 27 -10.21 -1.90 11.87
CA SER A 27 -8.99 -2.25 12.61
C SER A 27 -7.82 -2.46 11.65
N ILE A 28 -8.02 -3.24 10.58
CA ILE A 28 -7.00 -3.49 9.56
C ILE A 28 -6.55 -2.18 8.91
N GLN A 29 -7.47 -1.29 8.57
CA GLN A 29 -7.11 0.01 8.00
C GLN A 29 -6.32 0.91 8.97
N ARG A 30 -6.54 0.80 10.28
CA ARG A 30 -5.71 1.49 11.28
C ARG A 30 -4.30 0.90 11.33
N ASP A 31 -4.16 -0.42 11.21
CA ASP A 31 -2.86 -1.07 11.16
C ASP A 31 -2.06 -0.61 9.93
N PHE A 32 -2.71 -0.55 8.75
CA PHE A 32 -2.08 0.01 7.54
C PHE A 32 -1.76 1.50 7.69
N ALA A 33 -2.67 2.29 8.26
CA ALA A 33 -2.41 3.72 8.51
C ALA A 33 -1.19 3.92 9.42
N ALA A 34 -1.02 3.11 10.47
CA ALA A 34 0.17 3.13 11.31
C ALA A 34 1.42 2.71 10.51
N ALA A 35 1.30 1.67 9.68
CA ALA A 35 2.42 1.17 8.88
C ALA A 35 2.87 2.14 7.78
N VAL A 36 1.98 2.96 7.19
CA VAL A 36 2.37 4.06 6.28
C VAL A 36 3.38 5.00 6.96
N MET A 37 3.16 5.27 8.25
CA MET A 37 3.99 6.16 9.07
C MET A 37 5.26 5.49 9.61
N LEU A 38 5.44 4.18 9.39
CA LEU A 38 6.63 3.44 9.79
C LEU A 38 7.78 3.70 8.81
N HIS A 39 8.99 3.77 9.35
CA HIS A 39 10.24 3.68 8.62
C HIS A 39 11.08 2.54 9.17
N ASP A 40 11.47 1.60 8.30
CA ASP A 40 12.43 0.55 8.61
C ASP A 40 13.57 0.57 7.56
N PRO A 41 14.77 1.08 7.93
CA PRO A 41 15.91 1.17 7.02
C PRO A 41 16.63 -0.17 6.81
N THR A 42 16.22 -1.25 7.49
CA THR A 42 16.80 -2.58 7.34
C THR A 42 16.82 -2.99 5.88
N LYS A 43 17.96 -3.50 5.42
CA LYS A 43 18.14 -3.87 4.01
C LYS A 43 17.64 -5.27 3.74
N VAL A 44 16.81 -5.41 2.73
CA VAL A 44 16.32 -6.68 2.20
C VAL A 44 16.74 -6.81 0.74
N LYS A 45 17.04 -8.04 0.31
CA LYS A 45 17.42 -8.34 -1.07
C LYS A 45 16.18 -8.73 -1.85
N THR A 46 15.89 -8.03 -2.94
CA THR A 46 14.81 -8.38 -3.87
C THR A 46 15.14 -9.68 -4.60
N LEU A 47 14.13 -10.52 -4.86
CA LEU A 47 14.33 -11.78 -5.56
C LEU A 47 14.38 -11.62 -7.08
N SER A 48 13.73 -10.60 -7.65
CA SER A 48 13.70 -10.37 -9.10
C SER A 48 15.04 -9.87 -9.66
N GLU A 49 15.60 -8.82 -9.05
CA GLU A 49 16.82 -8.16 -9.53
C GLU A 49 18.04 -8.36 -8.60
N GLY A 50 17.85 -8.93 -7.42
CA GLY A 50 18.93 -9.11 -6.45
C GLY A 50 19.43 -7.80 -5.81
N GLN A 51 18.67 -6.72 -5.92
CA GLN A 51 19.02 -5.42 -5.36
C GLN A 51 18.73 -5.33 -3.86
N TRP A 52 19.59 -4.63 -3.12
CA TRP A 52 19.38 -4.33 -1.70
C TRP A 52 18.58 -3.04 -1.53
N VAL A 53 17.35 -3.16 -1.06
CA VAL A 53 16.41 -2.05 -0.83
C VAL A 53 16.10 -1.90 0.65
N GLN A 54 15.56 -0.75 1.06
CA GLN A 54 15.02 -0.63 2.42
C GLN A 54 13.78 -1.51 2.53
N ARG A 55 13.51 -2.05 3.72
CA ARG A 55 12.29 -2.83 3.95
C ARG A 55 11.05 -1.96 3.88
N LYS A 56 11.11 -0.75 4.46
CA LYS A 56 9.96 0.15 4.54
C LYS A 56 10.36 1.62 4.50
N VAL A 57 9.89 2.31 3.47
CA VAL A 57 10.04 3.77 3.33
C VAL A 57 8.84 4.48 3.94
N LEU A 58 9.08 5.58 4.67
CA LEU A 58 8.02 6.44 5.20
C LEU A 58 7.12 6.94 4.06
N GLY A 59 5.80 6.79 4.20
CA GLY A 59 4.81 7.23 3.23
C GLY A 59 4.47 6.25 2.13
N ALA A 60 5.29 5.23 1.87
CA ALA A 60 4.87 4.08 1.09
C ALA A 60 3.93 3.20 1.94
N VAL A 61 2.78 2.81 1.39
CA VAL A 61 1.92 1.77 1.98
C VAL A 61 2.64 0.44 1.83
N PRO A 62 2.82 -0.35 2.91
CA PRO A 62 3.44 -1.66 2.77
C PRO A 62 2.52 -2.58 1.95
N HIS A 63 3.13 -3.50 1.19
CA HIS A 63 2.42 -4.53 0.45
C HIS A 63 1.66 -5.46 1.39
N ASP A 64 2.21 -5.78 2.55
CA ASP A 64 1.60 -6.65 3.55
C ASP A 64 2.05 -6.29 4.96
N LEU A 65 1.31 -6.75 5.96
CA LEU A 65 1.64 -6.55 7.37
C LEU A 65 2.61 -7.61 7.91
N GLY A 66 3.35 -8.30 7.05
CA GLY A 66 4.42 -9.22 7.43
C GLY A 66 4.11 -10.70 7.22
N ILE A 67 5.09 -11.53 7.61
CA ILE A 67 5.01 -13.00 7.60
C ILE A 67 5.39 -13.58 8.95
N ASN A 68 6.60 -13.28 9.45
CA ASN A 68 7.16 -13.90 10.65
C ASN A 68 6.79 -13.17 11.94
N ASP A 69 6.86 -11.83 11.93
CA ASP A 69 6.46 -10.97 13.04
C ASP A 69 5.48 -9.89 12.52
N PRO A 70 4.20 -10.25 12.31
CA PRO A 70 3.24 -9.36 11.69
C PRO A 70 3.09 -8.04 12.47
N TRP A 71 2.69 -6.97 11.79
CA TRP A 71 2.59 -5.58 12.31
C TRP A 71 3.92 -4.90 12.65
N PHE A 72 4.98 -5.65 12.99
CA PHE A 72 6.30 -5.10 13.33
C PHE A 72 7.30 -5.22 12.16
N GLU A 73 7.37 -6.39 11.52
CA GLU A 73 8.18 -6.64 10.32
C GLU A 73 7.27 -6.69 9.07
N VAL A 74 6.80 -5.52 8.64
CA VAL A 74 5.96 -5.36 7.44
C VAL A 74 6.77 -5.57 6.14
N ASN A 75 6.09 -5.67 4.99
CA ASN A 75 6.73 -6.01 3.70
C ASN A 75 7.49 -7.34 3.79
N GLY A 76 6.76 -8.41 4.12
CA GLY A 76 7.28 -9.77 4.04
C GLY A 76 7.45 -10.24 2.59
N TYR A 77 6.67 -9.68 1.66
CA TYR A 77 6.93 -9.80 0.23
C TYR A 77 8.25 -9.15 -0.16
N ASN A 78 9.08 -9.89 -0.90
CA ASN A 78 10.39 -9.44 -1.32
C ASN A 78 10.73 -9.79 -2.78
N LEU A 79 9.75 -10.12 -3.62
CA LEU A 79 10.03 -10.36 -5.04
C LEU A 79 10.49 -9.05 -5.71
N HIS A 80 9.74 -7.96 -5.51
CA HIS A 80 10.06 -6.62 -5.99
C HIS A 80 10.17 -5.62 -4.83
N ASN A 81 10.69 -4.42 -5.12
CA ASN A 81 10.63 -3.29 -4.20
C ASN A 81 9.23 -2.66 -4.22
N THR A 82 8.42 -2.97 -3.22
CA THR A 82 7.03 -2.52 -3.12
C THR A 82 6.89 -1.05 -2.72
N ASP A 83 7.94 -0.42 -2.17
CA ASP A 83 7.92 1.02 -1.89
C ASP A 83 7.79 1.85 -3.19
N ARG A 84 8.06 1.26 -4.36
CA ARG A 84 7.91 1.89 -5.67
C ARG A 84 6.60 1.54 -6.37
N TRP A 85 5.74 0.73 -5.77
CA TRP A 85 4.51 0.31 -6.44
C TRP A 85 3.52 1.48 -6.59
N LYS A 86 2.86 1.53 -7.74
CA LYS A 86 2.01 2.65 -8.15
C LYS A 86 0.57 2.51 -7.65
N ASP A 87 0.13 1.32 -7.30
CA ASP A 87 -1.26 1.05 -6.92
C ASP A 87 -1.52 1.04 -5.40
N LEU A 88 -0.53 0.72 -4.55
CA LEU A 88 -0.72 0.55 -3.11
C LEU A 88 -1.25 1.81 -2.40
N ASN A 89 -0.62 2.97 -2.63
CA ASN A 89 -1.02 4.22 -2.00
C ASN A 89 -2.41 4.70 -2.47
N PRO A 90 -2.72 4.75 -3.79
CA PRO A 90 -4.07 5.04 -4.25
C PRO A 90 -5.12 4.06 -3.70
N LYS A 91 -4.82 2.76 -3.68
CA LYS A 91 -5.71 1.74 -3.10
C LYS A 91 -5.96 1.96 -1.60
N PHE A 92 -4.97 2.42 -0.85
CA PHE A 92 -5.13 2.76 0.56
C PHE A 92 -6.12 3.91 0.75
N VAL A 93 -5.94 4.99 -0.01
CA VAL A 93 -6.83 6.16 0.07
C VAL A 93 -8.25 5.80 -0.35
N LEU A 94 -8.42 5.02 -1.42
CA LEU A 94 -9.73 4.56 -1.89
C LEU A 94 -10.42 3.66 -0.86
N GLN A 95 -9.71 2.72 -0.24
CA GLN A 95 -10.28 1.85 0.80
C GLN A 95 -10.66 2.62 2.06
N VAL A 96 -9.79 3.51 2.55
CA VAL A 96 -10.12 4.37 3.69
C VAL A 96 -11.38 5.18 3.41
N TYR A 97 -11.48 5.81 2.24
CA TYR A 97 -12.65 6.59 1.89
C TYR A 97 -13.91 5.73 1.77
N ARG A 98 -13.82 4.57 1.10
CA ARG A 98 -14.91 3.58 1.02
C ARG A 98 -15.41 3.22 2.41
N ASP A 99 -14.53 2.93 3.34
CA ASP A 99 -14.90 2.48 4.68
C ASP A 99 -15.51 3.60 5.53
N VAL A 100 -15.03 4.84 5.36
CA VAL A 100 -15.67 6.02 5.96
C VAL A 100 -17.10 6.19 5.44
N VAL A 101 -17.31 6.07 4.13
CA VAL A 101 -18.64 6.19 3.52
C VAL A 101 -19.56 5.06 3.98
N ALA A 102 -19.07 3.81 3.98
CA ALA A 102 -19.85 2.64 4.33
C ALA A 102 -20.27 2.60 5.80
N THR A 103 -19.43 3.11 6.70
CA THR A 103 -19.65 3.04 8.16
C THR A 103 -20.15 4.35 8.77
N GLY A 104 -19.92 5.49 8.11
CA GLY A 104 -20.16 6.82 8.66
C GLY A 104 -19.21 7.19 9.82
N ASP A 105 -18.15 6.41 10.08
CA ASP A 105 -17.26 6.61 11.23
C ASP A 105 -16.29 7.78 11.00
N LYS A 106 -16.72 8.97 11.43
CA LYS A 106 -15.89 10.19 11.39
C LYS A 106 -14.67 10.12 12.31
N LYS A 107 -14.71 9.34 13.39
CA LYS A 107 -13.56 9.20 14.30
C LYS A 107 -12.45 8.39 13.62
N PHE A 108 -12.84 7.33 12.90
CA PHE A 108 -11.92 6.61 12.03
C PHE A 108 -11.30 7.54 10.98
N ALA A 109 -12.11 8.31 10.25
CA ALA A 109 -11.63 9.24 9.23
C ALA A 109 -10.55 10.20 9.77
N VAL A 110 -10.81 10.83 10.93
CA VAL A 110 -9.85 11.73 11.58
C VAL A 110 -8.58 10.99 12.01
N ALA A 111 -8.70 9.77 12.53
CA ALA A 111 -7.56 9.01 13.01
C ALA A 111 -6.58 8.63 11.90
N VAL A 112 -7.07 8.28 10.70
CA VAL A 112 -6.22 7.83 9.58
C VAL A 112 -5.82 8.94 8.61
N TRP A 113 -6.41 10.14 8.73
CA TRP A 113 -6.16 11.27 7.83
C TRP A 113 -4.67 11.64 7.66
N PRO A 114 -3.82 11.68 8.72
CA PRO A 114 -2.41 11.96 8.53
C PRO A 114 -1.72 10.98 7.59
N SER A 115 -2.03 9.68 7.72
CA SER A 115 -1.47 8.64 6.85
C SER A 115 -1.98 8.74 5.42
N VAL A 116 -3.26 9.09 5.23
CA VAL A 116 -3.83 9.36 3.89
C VAL A 116 -3.10 10.50 3.20
N TYR A 117 -2.87 11.61 3.92
CA TYR A 117 -2.15 12.75 3.39
C TYR A 117 -0.72 12.38 3.00
N VAL A 118 0.01 11.70 3.90
CA VAL A 118 1.40 11.29 3.65
C VAL A 118 1.48 10.30 2.48
N ALA A 119 0.54 9.36 2.37
CA ALA A 119 0.48 8.42 1.26
C ALA A 119 0.28 9.13 -0.09
N MET A 120 -0.62 10.11 -0.18
CA MET A 120 -0.81 10.87 -1.42
C MET A 120 0.39 11.78 -1.72
N ALA A 121 0.95 12.44 -0.71
CA ALA A 121 2.15 13.26 -0.89
C ALA A 121 3.34 12.42 -1.39
N TYR A 122 3.46 11.17 -0.92
CA TYR A 122 4.45 10.23 -1.42
C TYR A 122 4.27 9.93 -2.91
N MET A 123 3.02 9.82 -3.41
CA MET A 123 2.77 9.51 -4.81
C MET A 123 3.17 10.62 -5.78
N ALA A 124 3.19 11.88 -5.35
CA ALA A 124 3.57 13.01 -6.19
C ALA A 124 4.99 12.89 -6.75
N GLN A 125 5.88 12.10 -6.12
CA GLN A 125 7.22 11.86 -6.63
C GLN A 125 7.24 11.00 -7.91
N PHE A 126 6.15 10.28 -8.19
CA PHE A 126 6.01 9.39 -9.32
C PHE A 126 5.26 10.02 -10.48
N ASP A 127 4.95 11.32 -10.45
CA ASP A 127 4.62 12.15 -11.62
C ASP A 127 5.94 12.80 -12.08
N LYS A 128 6.48 12.34 -13.21
CA LYS A 128 7.80 12.70 -13.72
C LYS A 128 7.74 13.78 -14.79
N ASP A 129 6.64 13.87 -15.53
CA ASP A 129 6.47 14.84 -16.60
C ASP A 129 5.54 16.02 -16.25
N GLY A 130 4.90 15.98 -15.09
CA GLY A 130 4.07 17.04 -14.55
C GLY A 130 2.66 17.11 -15.14
N ASP A 131 2.17 16.03 -15.76
CA ASP A 131 0.82 15.95 -16.31
C ASP A 131 -0.27 15.68 -15.25
N GLY A 132 0.14 15.42 -14.00
CA GLY A 132 -0.73 15.12 -12.86
C GLY A 132 -1.05 13.63 -12.69
N MET A 133 -0.48 12.77 -13.52
CA MET A 133 -0.59 11.31 -13.47
C MET A 133 0.74 10.70 -13.02
N ILE A 134 0.68 9.51 -12.43
CA ILE A 134 1.88 8.77 -12.04
C ILE A 134 2.34 7.86 -13.18
N GLU A 135 3.65 7.72 -13.38
CA GLU A 135 4.19 6.84 -14.42
C GLU A 135 4.73 5.52 -13.85
N ASN A 136 4.25 4.41 -14.40
CA ASN A 136 4.87 3.10 -14.21
C ASN A 136 6.29 3.07 -14.81
N GLU A 137 7.19 2.33 -14.18
CA GLU A 137 8.64 2.48 -14.40
C GLU A 137 9.27 1.38 -15.27
N GLY A 138 8.46 0.64 -16.04
CA GLY A 138 8.93 -0.39 -16.98
C GLY A 138 9.23 -1.74 -16.33
N PHE A 139 8.93 -1.91 -15.05
CA PHE A 139 8.96 -3.18 -14.32
C PHE A 139 7.59 -3.44 -13.66
N PRO A 140 7.33 -4.65 -13.13
CA PRO A 140 6.08 -4.92 -12.40
C PRO A 140 6.03 -4.15 -11.07
N ASP A 141 5.45 -2.96 -11.10
CA ASP A 141 5.34 -2.02 -9.99
C ASP A 141 3.88 -1.83 -9.54
N GLN A 142 3.10 -2.91 -9.57
CA GLN A 142 1.70 -2.97 -9.13
C GLN A 142 1.28 -4.45 -8.94
N THR A 143 0.05 -4.68 -8.47
CA THR A 143 -0.48 -6.03 -8.12
C THR A 143 -0.22 -7.17 -9.13
N TYR A 144 -0.21 -6.89 -10.42
CA TYR A 144 0.18 -7.82 -11.49
C TYR A 144 1.71 -7.90 -11.53
N ASP A 145 2.30 -8.52 -10.50
CA ASP A 145 3.72 -8.52 -10.15
C ASP A 145 4.66 -9.24 -11.14
N THR A 146 4.12 -9.71 -12.26
CA THR A 146 4.88 -10.29 -13.38
C THR A 146 4.55 -9.61 -14.72
N TRP A 147 3.69 -8.60 -14.73
CA TRP A 147 3.31 -7.82 -15.90
C TRP A 147 3.83 -6.39 -15.78
N SER A 148 4.81 -6.04 -16.62
CA SER A 148 5.37 -4.69 -16.69
C SER A 148 4.41 -3.70 -17.36
N ALA A 149 4.33 -2.49 -16.80
CA ALA A 149 3.73 -1.32 -17.39
C ALA A 149 4.77 -0.18 -17.47
N SER A 150 4.58 0.80 -18.35
CA SER A 150 5.47 1.95 -18.49
C SER A 150 4.70 3.20 -18.89
N GLY A 151 5.06 4.34 -18.31
CA GLY A 151 4.31 5.59 -18.46
C GLY A 151 2.98 5.53 -17.71
N VAL A 152 2.03 6.37 -18.09
CA VAL A 152 0.67 6.33 -17.56
C VAL A 152 -0.03 5.04 -17.99
N SER A 153 -0.55 4.28 -17.03
CA SER A 153 -1.37 3.11 -17.30
C SER A 153 -2.84 3.37 -17.02
N ALA A 154 -3.73 2.59 -17.64
CA ALA A 154 -5.16 2.69 -17.36
C ALA A 154 -5.53 2.19 -15.95
N TYR A 155 -4.60 1.51 -15.26
CA TYR A 155 -4.87 0.80 -14.02
C TYR A 155 -4.34 1.53 -12.77
N CYS A 156 -3.16 2.16 -12.87
CA CYS A 156 -2.51 2.87 -11.77
C CYS A 156 -2.90 4.36 -11.73
#